data_AF-A0A356VVA1-F1
#
_entry.id   AF-A0A356VVA1-F1
#
_cell.length_a   1.000
_cell.length_b   1.000
_cell.length_c   1.000
_cell.angle_alpha   90.00
_cell.angle_beta   90.00
_cell.angle_gamma   90.00
#
_symmetry.space_group_name_H-M   'P 1'
#
loop_
_entity.id
_entity.type
_entity.pdbx_description
1 polymer ?
#
loop_
_entity_poly.entity_id
_entity_poly.type
_entity_poly.pdbx_seq_one_letter_code
_entity_poly.pdbx_strand_id
1 'polypeptide(L)'
;KDAWFSGFNPNIATTVWVGFDKPSTLGRSEYAGRAALPIWIDYMKVALEDEPNVPFSTPSGLVNIPISRETGQAVAADEPGALFEVFREEFAPETPLVFEQNIEEITQDLFE
;
A
#
# COMPACT_ATOMS: atom_id res chain seq x y z
N LYS A 1 21.59 -10.76 13.78
CA LYS A 1 22.16 -10.17 15.00
C LYS A 1 21.09 -9.39 15.73
N ASP A 2 20.28 -8.64 14.98
CA ASP A 2 19.19 -7.85 15.50
C ASP A 2 17.90 -8.20 14.77
N ALA A 3 16.78 -8.08 15.47
CA ALA A 3 15.44 -8.15 14.91
C ALA A 3 14.69 -6.88 15.34
N TRP A 4 14.12 -6.19 14.37
CA TRP A 4 13.39 -4.94 14.60
C TRP A 4 11.97 -5.07 14.03
N PHE A 5 11.00 -4.47 14.70
CA PHE A 5 9.69 -4.23 14.12
C PHE A 5 9.21 -2.83 14.52
N SER A 6 8.76 -2.06 13.54
CA SER A 6 8.19 -0.72 13.73
C SER A 6 6.84 -0.66 13.02
N GLY A 7 5.84 -0.14 13.71
CA GLY A 7 4.48 0.00 13.20
C GLY A 7 3.72 1.07 13.96
N PHE A 8 2.63 1.56 13.38
CA PHE A 8 1.89 2.70 13.92
C PHE A 8 0.41 2.68 13.51
N ASN A 9 -0.38 3.44 14.25
CA ASN A 9 -1.69 3.98 13.83
C ASN A 9 -1.58 5.53 13.79
N PRO A 10 -2.68 6.29 13.58
CA PRO A 10 -2.60 7.75 13.58
C PRO A 10 -2.08 8.41 14.87
N ASN A 11 -2.18 7.75 16.02
CA ASN A 11 -1.89 8.35 17.34
C ASN A 11 -0.65 7.77 18.03
N ILE A 12 -0.30 6.52 17.73
CA ILE A 12 0.71 5.73 18.43
C ILE A 12 1.66 5.11 17.42
N ALA A 13 2.95 5.33 17.61
CA ALA A 13 4.03 4.65 16.90
C ALA A 13 4.88 3.86 17.88
N THR A 14 5.14 2.59 17.56
CA THR A 14 5.89 1.68 18.43
C THR A 14 6.98 0.99 17.65
N THR A 15 8.18 0.96 18.22
CA THR A 15 9.33 0.22 17.71
C THR A 15 9.80 -0.77 18.78
N VAL A 16 10.01 -2.02 18.37
CA VAL A 16 10.57 -3.07 19.19
C VAL A 16 11.89 -3.54 18.59
N TRP A 17 12.91 -3.66 19.43
CA TRP A 17 14.19 -4.28 19.10
C TRP A 17 14.42 -5.50 19.97
N VAL A 18 14.99 -6.53 19.35
CA VAL A 18 15.51 -7.72 20.02
C VAL A 18 16.94 -7.94 19.55
N GLY A 19 17.86 -8.04 20.51
CA GLY A 19 19.27 -8.25 20.30
C GLY A 19 19.98 -8.59 21.61
N PHE A 20 21.28 -8.84 21.49
CA PHE A 20 22.16 -9.01 22.66
C PHE A 20 23.02 -7.77 22.82
N ASP A 21 23.25 -7.33 24.05
CA ASP A 21 24.12 -6.19 24.38
C ASP A 21 25.51 -6.30 23.74
N LYS A 22 26.05 -7.53 23.71
CA LYS A 22 27.21 -7.89 22.89
C LYS A 22 26.70 -8.56 21.61
N PRO A 23 26.87 -7.95 20.42
CA PRO A 23 26.25 -8.45 19.21
C PRO A 23 26.59 -9.91 18.91
N SER A 24 25.57 -10.75 18.90
CA SER A 24 25.66 -12.18 18.57
C SER A 24 24.52 -12.60 17.64
N THR A 25 24.59 -13.82 17.13
CA THR A 25 23.46 -14.38 16.37
C THR A 25 22.27 -14.61 17.29
N LEU A 26 21.06 -14.26 16.84
CA LEU A 26 19.80 -14.58 17.54
C LEU A 26 19.40 -16.05 17.33
N GLY A 27 20.02 -16.74 16.39
CA GLY A 27 19.61 -18.05 15.92
C GLY A 27 19.26 -18.03 14.43
N ARG A 28 19.28 -19.19 13.78
CA ARG A 28 19.14 -19.31 12.32
C ARG A 28 17.78 -18.85 11.78
N SER A 29 16.75 -18.83 12.62
CA SER A 29 15.37 -18.50 12.24
C SER A 29 14.82 -17.31 13.01
N GLU A 30 15.66 -16.54 13.71
CA GLU A 30 15.21 -15.37 14.46
C GLU A 30 15.38 -14.11 13.62
N TYR A 31 14.28 -13.75 12.94
CA TYR A 31 14.11 -12.51 12.17
C TYR A 31 12.99 -11.67 12.79
N ALA A 32 12.81 -10.44 12.28
CA ALA A 32 11.82 -9.46 12.74
C ALA A 32 10.44 -10.07 13.08
N GLY A 33 9.86 -10.82 12.14
CA GLY A 33 8.54 -11.45 12.28
C GLY A 33 8.42 -12.52 13.37
N ARG A 34 9.53 -13.08 13.86
CA ARG A 34 9.53 -14.13 14.90
C ARG A 34 10.00 -13.62 16.26
N ALA A 35 10.97 -12.73 16.28
CA ALA A 35 11.55 -12.24 17.52
C ALA A 35 10.93 -10.92 18.01
N ALA A 36 10.73 -9.93 17.13
CA ALA A 36 10.31 -8.58 17.53
C ALA A 36 8.80 -8.35 17.34
N LEU A 37 8.21 -8.85 16.25
CA LEU A 37 6.80 -8.65 15.92
C LEU A 37 5.83 -9.18 17.00
N PRO A 38 6.01 -10.38 17.59
CA PRO A 38 5.07 -10.86 18.62
C PRO A 38 5.00 -9.94 19.85
N ILE A 39 6.15 -9.38 20.27
CA ILE A 39 6.22 -8.41 21.37
C ILE A 39 5.47 -7.14 21.00
N TRP A 40 5.66 -6.65 19.77
CA TRP A 40 4.93 -5.47 19.27
C TRP A 40 3.41 -5.72 19.26
N ILE A 41 2.97 -6.90 18.80
CA ILE A 41 1.55 -7.28 18.77
C ILE A 41 0.99 -7.29 20.19
N ASP A 42 1.67 -7.90 21.15
CA ASP A 42 1.18 -8.00 22.52
C ASP A 42 1.11 -6.65 23.23
N TYR A 43 2.08 -5.77 22.98
CA TYR A 43 2.02 -4.38 23.45
C TYR A 43 0.85 -3.62 22.81
N MET A 44 0.73 -3.67 21.47
CA MET A 44 -0.28 -2.88 20.76
C MET A 44 -1.70 -3.36 21.00
N LYS A 45 -1.93 -4.65 21.33
CA LYS A 45 -3.25 -5.14 21.76
C LYS A 45 -3.78 -4.39 22.98
N VAL A 46 -2.91 -4.07 23.93
CA VAL A 46 -3.27 -3.32 25.14
C VAL A 46 -3.27 -1.82 24.86
N ALA A 47 -2.24 -1.32 24.17
CA ALA A 47 -2.11 0.11 23.89
C ALA A 47 -3.26 0.66 23.00
N LEU A 48 -3.90 -0.19 22.21
CA LEU A 48 -5.00 0.18 21.32
C LEU A 48 -6.39 -0.19 21.87
N GLU A 49 -6.52 -0.74 23.08
CA GLU A 49 -7.80 -1.26 23.60
C GLU A 49 -8.90 -0.18 23.64
N ASP A 50 -8.55 1.05 24.01
CA ASP A 50 -9.47 2.20 24.10
C ASP A 50 -9.29 3.23 22.96
N GLU A 51 -8.43 2.94 21.97
CA GLU A 51 -8.17 3.85 20.86
C GLU A 51 -9.22 3.69 19.75
N PRO A 52 -9.83 4.78 19.25
CA PRO A 52 -10.78 4.69 18.15
C PRO A 52 -10.06 4.23 16.88
N ASN A 53 -10.67 3.29 16.15
CA ASN A 53 -10.18 2.87 14.85
C ASN A 53 -10.49 3.94 13.79
N VAL A 54 -9.67 4.99 13.74
CA VAL A 54 -9.80 6.09 12.78
C VAL A 54 -8.87 5.84 11.58
N PRO A 55 -9.37 5.89 10.34
CA PRO A 55 -8.51 5.78 9.16
C PRO A 55 -7.62 7.02 9.02
N PHE A 56 -6.49 6.88 8.33
CA PHE A 56 -5.67 8.03 7.95
C PHE A 56 -6.47 8.97 7.03
N SER A 57 -6.41 10.26 7.29
CA SER A 57 -6.99 11.26 6.39
C SER A 57 -6.19 11.32 5.09
N THR A 58 -6.84 11.10 3.96
CA THR A 58 -6.21 11.20 2.64
C THR A 58 -5.81 12.65 2.36
N PRO A 59 -4.51 12.95 2.16
CA PRO A 59 -4.07 14.28 1.77
C PRO A 59 -4.57 14.65 0.36
N SER A 60 -4.68 15.95 0.08
CA SER A 60 -4.89 16.44 -1.29
C SER A 60 -3.71 16.09 -2.20
N GLY A 61 -3.96 15.97 -3.50
CA GLY A 61 -2.93 15.65 -4.49
C GLY A 61 -2.61 14.16 -4.59
N LEU A 62 -3.47 13.29 -4.04
CA LEU A 62 -3.45 11.87 -4.29
C LEU A 62 -4.57 11.49 -5.27
N VAL A 63 -4.24 10.66 -6.24
CA VAL A 63 -5.17 10.11 -7.24
C VAL A 63 -5.15 8.59 -7.18
N ASN A 64 -6.25 7.94 -7.53
CA ASN A 64 -6.36 6.49 -7.59
C ASN A 64 -6.51 6.06 -9.05
N ILE A 65 -5.50 5.38 -9.60
CA ILE A 65 -5.40 5.08 -11.03
C ILE A 65 -5.48 3.56 -11.25
N PRO A 66 -6.32 3.07 -12.17
CA PRO A 66 -6.28 1.68 -12.60
C PRO A 66 -4.98 1.41 -13.37
N ILE A 67 -4.21 0.44 -12.91
CA ILE A 67 -2.94 0.03 -13.50
C ILE A 67 -2.94 -1.46 -13.87
N SER A 68 -2.13 -1.82 -14.86
CA SER A 68 -1.76 -3.21 -15.11
C SER A 68 -0.79 -3.69 -14.04
N ARG A 69 -1.07 -4.84 -13.43
CA ARG A 69 -0.17 -5.47 -12.44
C ARG A 69 1.21 -5.81 -13.02
N GLU A 70 1.27 -6.14 -14.30
CA GLU A 70 2.50 -6.58 -14.97
C GLU A 70 3.41 -5.41 -15.31
N THR A 71 2.84 -4.29 -15.79
CA THR A 71 3.62 -3.16 -16.32
C THR A 71 3.67 -1.95 -15.39
N GLY A 72 2.72 -1.82 -14.45
CA GLY A 72 2.55 -0.63 -13.62
C GLY A 72 2.03 0.60 -14.36
N GLN A 73 1.69 0.47 -15.65
CA GLN A 73 1.13 1.57 -16.45
C GLN A 73 -0.37 1.68 -16.26
N ALA A 74 -0.91 2.89 -16.48
CA ALA A 74 -2.34 3.14 -16.44
C ALA A 74 -3.05 2.37 -17.56
N VAL A 75 -4.21 1.81 -17.23
CA VAL A 75 -5.09 1.07 -18.14
C VAL A 75 -6.51 1.62 -18.05
N ALA A 76 -7.42 1.16 -18.91
CA ALA A 76 -8.83 1.50 -18.74
C ALA A 76 -9.37 0.87 -17.43
N ALA A 77 -10.29 1.56 -16.75
CA ALA A 77 -10.82 1.10 -15.46
C ALA A 77 -11.60 -0.22 -15.55
N ASP A 78 -12.15 -0.53 -16.72
CA ASP A 78 -12.88 -1.75 -17.05
C ASP A 78 -11.99 -2.84 -17.67
N GLU A 79 -10.69 -2.59 -17.84
CA GLU A 79 -9.76 -3.59 -18.36
C GLU A 79 -9.70 -4.81 -17.41
N PRO A 80 -9.89 -6.04 -17.93
CA PRO A 80 -9.82 -7.24 -17.10
C PRO A 80 -8.46 -7.37 -16.39
N GLY A 81 -8.49 -7.37 -15.05
CA GLY A 81 -7.28 -7.48 -14.24
C GLY A 81 -6.65 -6.15 -13.84
N ALA A 82 -7.31 -5.01 -14.13
CA ALA A 82 -6.91 -3.71 -13.61
C ALA A 82 -6.85 -3.71 -12.07
N LEU A 83 -5.79 -3.11 -11.53
CA LEU A 83 -5.57 -2.90 -10.10
C LEU A 83 -5.57 -1.39 -9.82
N PHE A 84 -6.38 -0.92 -8.89
CA PHE A 84 -6.35 0.47 -8.46
C PHE A 84 -5.19 0.71 -7.49
N GLU A 85 -4.35 1.69 -7.80
CA GLU A 85 -3.22 2.09 -6.95
C GLU A 85 -3.19 3.62 -6.77
N VAL A 86 -2.70 4.05 -5.60
CA VAL A 86 -2.65 5.46 -5.21
C VAL A 86 -1.33 6.09 -5.60
N PHE A 87 -1.41 7.21 -6.32
CA PHE A 87 -0.26 8.00 -6.75
C PHE A 87 -0.38 9.44 -6.25
N ARG A 88 0.77 10.11 -6.09
CA ARG A 88 0.79 11.56 -6.13
C ARG A 88 0.43 12.00 -7.55
N GLU A 89 -0.45 12.98 -7.69
CA GLU A 89 -0.98 13.42 -8.97
C GLU A 89 0.13 13.73 -9.99
N GLU A 90 1.19 14.39 -9.57
CA GLU A 90 2.33 14.75 -10.42
C GLU A 90 3.22 13.58 -10.86
N PHE A 91 3.01 12.38 -10.31
CA PHE A 91 3.75 11.16 -10.64
C PHE A 91 2.86 10.02 -11.11
N ALA A 92 1.56 10.27 -11.26
CA ALA A 92 0.63 9.28 -11.76
C ALA A 92 0.96 8.92 -13.22
N PRO A 93 0.89 7.64 -13.61
CA PRO A 93 1.02 7.27 -15.02
C PRO A 93 -0.11 7.94 -15.83
N GLU A 94 0.23 8.43 -17.03
CA GLU A 94 -0.76 9.04 -17.91
C GLU A 94 -1.85 8.02 -18.25
N THR A 95 -3.08 8.34 -17.90
CA THR A 95 -4.22 7.52 -18.29
C THR A 95 -4.40 7.68 -19.80
N PRO A 96 -4.43 6.59 -20.58
CA PRO A 96 -4.71 6.69 -22.01
C PRO A 96 -6.02 7.46 -22.20
N LEU A 97 -6.00 8.51 -23.02
CA LEU A 97 -7.23 9.23 -23.35
C LEU A 97 -8.16 8.25 -24.06
N VAL A 98 -9.25 7.84 -23.39
CA VAL A 98 -10.29 6.99 -23.98
C VAL A 98 -11.12 7.77 -25.03
N PHE A 99 -10.86 9.07 -25.19
CA PHE A 99 -11.56 9.92 -26.13
C PHE A 99 -10.82 9.97 -27.47
N GLU A 100 -11.21 9.10 -28.41
CA GLU A 100 -11.46 9.44 -29.84
C GLU A 100 -11.69 8.19 -30.70
N GLN A 101 -11.13 7.03 -30.34
CA GLN A 101 -11.19 5.85 -31.23
C GLN A 101 -12.59 5.24 -31.37
N ASN A 102 -13.43 5.32 -30.33
CA ASN A 102 -14.77 4.74 -30.38
C ASN A 102 -15.84 5.67 -30.97
N ILE A 103 -15.61 6.98 -31.08
CA ILE A 103 -16.68 7.89 -31.55
C ILE A 103 -16.84 7.78 -33.07
N GLU A 104 -15.75 7.68 -33.85
CA GLU A 104 -15.84 7.47 -35.30
C GLU A 104 -16.40 6.10 -35.66
N GLU A 105 -16.01 5.05 -34.94
CA GLU A 105 -16.50 3.68 -35.16
C GLU A 105 -17.98 3.54 -34.79
N ILE A 106 -18.40 4.08 -33.62
CA ILE A 106 -19.80 4.09 -33.20
C ILE A 106 -20.64 4.96 -34.13
N THR A 107 -20.14 6.12 -34.59
CA THR A 107 -20.92 6.96 -35.51
C THR A 107 -21.04 6.35 -36.90
N GLN A 108 -20.04 5.62 -37.41
CA GLN A 108 -20.17 4.89 -38.67
C GLN A 108 -21.21 3.77 -38.58
N ASP A 109 -21.18 2.95 -37.53
CA ASP A 109 -22.16 1.86 -37.32
C ASP A 109 -23.61 2.35 -37.09
N LEU A 110 -23.79 3.58 -36.59
CA LEU A 110 -25.12 4.17 -36.35
C LEU A 110 -25.78 4.75 -37.62
N PHE A 111 -25.01 4.97 -38.68
CA PHE A 111 -25.48 5.56 -39.93
C PHE A 111 -25.36 4.64 -41.15
N GLU A 112 -25.04 3.35 -40.95
CA GLU A 112 -25.20 2.27 -41.94
C GLU A 112 -26.50 1.47 -41.77
#